data_AF-A0A0K8QGX1-F1
#
_entry.id   AF-A0A0K8QGX1-F1
#
_cell.length_a   1.000
_cell.length_b   1.000
_cell.length_c   1.000
_cell.angle_alpha   90.00
_cell.angle_beta   90.00
_cell.angle_gamma   90.00
#
_symmetry.space_group_name_H-M   'P 1'
#
loop_
_entity.id
_entity.type
_entity.pdbx_description
1 polymer ?
#
loop_
_entity_poly.entity_id
_entity_poly.type
_entity_poly.pdbx_seq_one_letter_code
_entity_poly.pdbx_strand_id
1 'polypeptide(L)'
;MESFAELDAARLDEYLAYLGDSGVSYGSRQHSVAEVRRLWSYRDLVPPRLAMPGAPPWDDAPARELLGARSDVQPINRTPRIGDATLVPLLAWAIRFVEEISTDIRPNFSEFRRTLVGGREYRQAGLRLYEAERHQKLTQVLEHLRAAGLGLPGRVLADGSHEIRWAHLARLTGTLGATHAKYDRSVIEASGLQIDDNAYLTPAAP
;
A
#
# COMPACT_ATOMS: atom_id res chain seq x y z
N MET A 1 35.74 -13.20 -26.84
CA MET A 1 36.05 -13.62 -25.45
C MET A 1 35.39 -14.97 -25.24
N GLU A 2 36.18 -16.04 -25.13
CA GLU A 2 35.64 -17.40 -25.04
C GLU A 2 35.48 -17.89 -23.57
N SER A 3 35.98 -17.11 -22.60
CA SER A 3 35.90 -17.41 -21.16
C SER A 3 36.03 -16.13 -20.31
N PHE A 4 35.37 -16.09 -19.14
CA PHE A 4 35.56 -15.02 -18.14
C PHE A 4 36.88 -15.16 -17.36
N ALA A 5 37.54 -16.31 -17.44
CA ALA A 5 38.87 -16.51 -16.84
C ALA A 5 39.96 -15.66 -17.50
N GLU A 6 39.71 -15.13 -18.70
CA GLU A 6 40.61 -14.24 -19.45
C GLU A 6 40.39 -12.75 -19.16
N LEU A 7 39.47 -12.41 -18.24
CA LEU A 7 39.31 -11.03 -17.81
C LEU A 7 40.57 -10.59 -17.07
N ASP A 8 41.10 -9.42 -17.42
CA ASP A 8 42.20 -8.78 -16.72
C ASP A 8 41.77 -7.36 -16.30
N ALA A 9 42.65 -6.67 -15.56
CA ALA A 9 42.39 -5.31 -15.12
C ALA A 9 42.12 -4.36 -16.30
N ALA A 10 42.84 -4.52 -17.41
CA ALA A 10 42.68 -3.68 -18.60
C ALA A 10 41.27 -3.78 -19.20
N ARG A 11 40.73 -4.99 -19.35
CA ARG A 11 39.36 -5.19 -19.83
C ARG A 11 38.29 -4.68 -18.86
N LEU A 12 38.55 -4.77 -17.55
CA LEU A 12 37.67 -4.21 -16.54
C LEU A 12 37.66 -2.67 -16.58
N ASP A 13 38.80 -2.04 -16.88
CA ASP A 13 38.90 -0.59 -17.06
C ASP A 13 38.25 -0.13 -18.38
N GLU A 14 38.41 -0.89 -19.47
CA GLU A 14 37.69 -0.67 -20.73
C GLU A 14 36.17 -0.73 -20.51
N TYR A 15 35.70 -1.65 -19.67
CA TYR A 15 34.28 -1.72 -19.31
C TYR A 15 33.81 -0.49 -18.52
N LEU A 16 34.63 0.05 -17.61
CA LEU A 16 34.31 1.32 -16.92
C LEU A 16 34.23 2.50 -17.90
N ALA A 17 35.16 2.58 -18.85
CA ALA A 17 35.13 3.61 -19.90
C ALA A 17 33.85 3.49 -20.75
N TYR A 18 33.51 2.27 -21.17
CA TYR A 18 32.24 2.00 -21.87
C TYR A 18 31.02 2.43 -21.07
N LEU A 19 30.97 2.14 -19.76
CA LEU A 19 29.88 2.59 -18.89
C LEU A 19 29.79 4.12 -18.82
N GLY A 20 30.93 4.82 -18.83
CA GLY A 20 31.00 6.27 -18.91
C GLY A 20 30.32 6.83 -20.16
N ASP A 21 30.57 6.21 -21.32
CA ASP A 21 30.13 6.65 -22.64
C ASP A 21 28.73 6.13 -23.05
N SER A 22 28.23 5.09 -22.39
CA SER A 22 26.97 4.38 -22.74
C SER A 22 25.68 5.21 -22.63
N GLY A 23 25.73 6.46 -22.14
CA GLY A 23 24.56 7.32 -21.97
C GLY A 23 23.55 6.86 -20.90
N VAL A 24 23.81 5.75 -20.19
CA VAL A 24 22.93 5.23 -19.14
C VAL A 24 23.05 6.05 -17.84
N SER A 25 22.01 6.01 -17.01
CA SER A 25 21.98 6.78 -15.75
C SER A 25 23.11 6.39 -14.79
N TYR A 26 23.55 7.32 -13.93
CA TYR A 26 24.58 7.03 -12.92
C TYR A 26 24.22 5.83 -12.03
N GLY A 27 22.94 5.70 -11.65
CA GLY A 27 22.45 4.54 -10.89
C GLY A 27 22.57 3.21 -11.65
N SER A 28 22.31 3.23 -12.96
CA SER A 28 22.50 2.05 -13.83
C SER A 28 23.98 1.67 -13.96
N ARG A 29 24.89 2.65 -14.01
CA ARG A 29 26.35 2.41 -14.00
C ARG A 29 26.80 1.80 -12.68
N GLN A 30 26.34 2.35 -11.54
CA GLN A 30 26.61 1.79 -10.22
C GLN A 30 26.10 0.36 -10.07
N HIS A 31 24.88 0.08 -10.55
CA HIS A 31 24.30 -1.26 -10.53
C HIS A 31 25.15 -2.24 -11.36
N SER A 32 25.60 -1.83 -12.55
CA SER A 32 26.46 -2.65 -13.42
C SER A 32 27.79 -3.02 -12.76
N VAL A 33 28.47 -2.06 -12.11
CA VAL A 33 29.69 -2.32 -11.33
C VAL A 33 29.42 -3.30 -10.18
N ALA A 34 28.28 -3.18 -9.50
CA ALA A 34 27.90 -4.09 -8.41
C ALA A 34 27.63 -5.52 -8.91
N GLU A 35 27.02 -5.68 -10.09
CA GLU A 35 26.77 -7.01 -10.67
C GLU A 35 28.07 -7.70 -11.11
N VAL A 36 29.07 -6.97 -11.62
CA VAL A 36 30.41 -7.54 -11.90
C VAL A 36 31.06 -8.06 -10.62
N ARG A 37 30.95 -7.33 -9.50
CA ARG A 37 31.44 -7.80 -8.19
C ARG A 37 30.69 -9.01 -7.70
N ARG A 38 29.36 -9.00 -7.83
CA ARG A 38 28.52 -10.13 -7.47
C ARG A 38 28.95 -11.38 -8.23
N LEU A 39 29.17 -11.28 -9.53
CA LEU A 39 29.65 -12.38 -10.36
C LEU A 39 30.99 -12.92 -9.85
N TRP A 40 31.94 -12.03 -9.51
CA TRP A 40 33.21 -12.43 -8.92
C TRP A 40 33.07 -13.12 -7.56
N SER A 41 32.14 -12.68 -6.69
CA SER A 41 31.89 -13.33 -5.40
C SER A 41 31.40 -14.77 -5.54
N TYR A 42 30.78 -15.11 -6.68
CA TYR A 42 30.34 -16.47 -6.99
C TYR A 42 31.34 -17.27 -7.83
N ARG A 43 32.58 -16.78 -8.06
CA ARG A 43 33.56 -17.42 -8.97
C ARG A 43 33.87 -18.88 -8.64
N ASP A 44 33.89 -19.24 -7.35
CA ASP A 44 34.21 -20.59 -6.89
C ASP A 44 33.01 -21.56 -7.00
N LEU A 45 31.83 -21.02 -7.31
CA LEU A 45 30.57 -21.76 -7.42
C LEU A 45 30.09 -21.93 -8.87
N VAL A 46 30.82 -21.38 -9.85
CA VAL A 46 30.46 -21.43 -11.27
C VAL A 46 31.44 -22.31 -12.07
N PRO A 47 31.04 -22.83 -13.25
CA PRO A 47 31.95 -23.58 -14.11
C PRO A 47 33.21 -22.78 -14.47
N PRO A 48 34.37 -23.44 -14.70
CA PRO A 48 35.64 -22.76 -14.94
C PRO A 48 35.64 -21.71 -16.07
N ARG A 49 34.77 -21.88 -17.07
CA ARG A 49 34.61 -20.91 -18.18
C ARG A 49 33.94 -19.59 -17.77
N LEU A 50 33.17 -19.62 -16.68
CA LEU A 50 32.46 -18.47 -16.13
C LEU A 50 33.11 -17.94 -14.84
N ALA A 51 34.09 -18.67 -14.31
CA ALA A 51 34.86 -18.23 -13.15
C ALA A 51 35.74 -17.03 -13.53
N MET A 52 35.56 -15.92 -12.80
CA MET A 52 36.44 -14.77 -12.91
C MET A 52 37.80 -15.07 -12.23
N PRO A 53 38.87 -14.33 -12.58
CA PRO A 53 40.18 -14.49 -11.95
C PRO A 53 40.16 -14.31 -10.43
N GLY A 54 41.19 -14.83 -9.76
CA GLY A 54 41.30 -14.77 -8.30
C GLY A 54 41.43 -13.36 -7.71
N ALA A 55 41.95 -12.40 -8.48
CA ALA A 55 42.03 -11.01 -8.06
C ALA A 55 40.63 -10.35 -8.09
N PRO A 56 40.27 -9.56 -7.07
CA PRO A 56 39.00 -8.84 -7.05
C PRO A 56 38.92 -7.79 -8.17
N PRO A 57 37.74 -7.57 -8.79
CA PRO A 57 37.56 -6.52 -9.78
C PRO A 57 37.89 -5.15 -9.19
N TRP A 58 38.76 -4.40 -9.88
CA TRP A 58 39.21 -3.05 -9.51
C TRP A 58 39.75 -2.92 -8.08
N ASP A 59 40.42 -3.97 -7.56
CA ASP A 59 41.00 -3.99 -6.21
C ASP A 59 39.99 -3.61 -5.10
N ASP A 60 38.71 -3.92 -5.32
CA ASP A 60 37.58 -3.61 -4.43
C ASP A 60 37.31 -2.10 -4.20
N ALA A 61 37.91 -1.21 -5.01
CA ALA A 61 37.70 0.23 -4.92
C ALA A 61 36.20 0.59 -4.98
N PRO A 62 35.65 1.49 -4.15
CA PRO A 62 34.20 1.74 -4.14
C PRO A 62 33.70 2.28 -5.48
N ALA A 63 32.49 1.90 -5.90
CA ALA A 63 31.93 2.29 -7.20
C ALA A 63 31.88 3.81 -7.44
N ARG A 64 31.83 4.62 -6.37
CA ARG A 64 31.88 6.09 -6.45
C ARG A 64 33.28 6.62 -6.83
N GLU A 65 34.34 5.92 -6.43
CA GLU A 65 35.70 6.27 -6.86
C GLU A 65 35.93 5.87 -8.31
N LEU A 66 35.40 4.71 -8.72
CA LEU A 66 35.50 4.21 -10.09
C LEU A 66 34.71 5.03 -11.11
N LEU A 67 33.51 5.47 -10.75
CA LEU A 67 32.60 6.20 -11.66
C LEU A 67 32.69 7.73 -11.52
N GLY A 68 33.53 8.21 -10.60
CA GLY A 68 33.61 9.62 -10.23
C GLY A 68 32.40 10.13 -9.44
N ALA A 69 32.46 11.39 -9.02
CA ALA A 69 31.34 12.02 -8.34
C ALA A 69 30.12 12.10 -9.27
N ARG A 70 28.95 11.77 -8.70
CA ARG A 70 27.65 11.95 -9.36
C ARG A 70 27.53 13.40 -9.88
N SER A 71 27.62 13.57 -11.20
CA SER A 71 27.67 14.90 -11.84
C SER A 71 26.32 15.64 -11.83
N ASP A 72 25.27 15.01 -11.32
CA ASP A 72 23.94 15.56 -11.13
C ASP A 72 23.70 15.96 -9.67
N VAL A 73 24.35 17.05 -9.25
CA VAL A 73 23.62 18.02 -8.42
C VAL A 73 22.60 18.66 -9.36
N GLN A 74 21.45 18.01 -9.56
CA GLN A 74 20.30 18.71 -10.12
C GLN A 74 20.10 19.98 -9.28
N PRO A 75 19.81 21.15 -9.88
CA PRO A 75 19.40 22.29 -9.09
C PRO A 75 18.13 21.88 -8.33
N ILE A 76 18.29 21.57 -7.04
CA ILE A 76 17.23 21.05 -6.16
C ILE A 76 16.07 22.06 -6.10
N ASN A 77 16.35 23.34 -6.36
CA ASN A 77 15.37 24.40 -6.45
C ASN A 77 15.32 24.97 -7.88
N ARG A 78 14.44 24.40 -8.71
CA ARG A 78 14.03 24.98 -10.01
C ARG A 78 12.91 26.00 -9.87
N THR A 79 12.28 26.09 -8.70
CA THR A 79 11.20 27.04 -8.42
C THR A 79 11.77 28.45 -8.31
N PRO A 80 11.31 29.42 -9.13
CA PRO A 80 11.65 30.82 -8.96
C PRO A 80 11.36 31.28 -7.53
N ARG A 81 12.18 32.19 -6.99
CA ARG A 81 11.93 32.75 -5.66
C ARG A 81 10.54 33.38 -5.62
N ILE A 82 9.76 32.99 -4.63
CA ILE A 82 8.47 33.62 -4.34
C ILE A 82 8.78 35.02 -3.83
N GLY A 83 8.21 36.06 -4.45
CA GLY A 83 8.39 37.44 -4.02
C GLY A 83 7.72 37.70 -2.67
N ASP A 84 8.21 38.71 -1.93
CA ASP A 84 7.77 39.01 -0.56
C ASP A 84 6.26 39.29 -0.47
N ALA A 85 5.69 39.93 -1.50
CA ALA A 85 4.25 40.22 -1.60
C ALA A 85 3.38 38.94 -1.58
N THR A 86 3.94 37.78 -1.93
CA THR A 86 3.27 36.48 -1.89
C THR A 86 3.74 35.63 -0.72
N LEU A 87 5.03 35.69 -0.38
CA LEU A 87 5.62 34.89 0.69
C LEU A 87 5.06 35.28 2.06
N VAL A 88 4.93 36.58 2.34
CA VAL A 88 4.49 37.07 3.65
C VAL A 88 3.04 36.66 3.95
N PRO A 89 2.05 36.85 3.04
CA PRO A 89 0.69 36.36 3.26
C PRO A 89 0.61 34.83 3.42
N LEU A 90 1.39 34.06 2.64
CA LEU A 90 1.40 32.60 2.75
C LEU A 90 1.91 32.12 4.11
N LEU A 91 2.99 32.73 4.62
CA LEU A 91 3.52 32.43 5.94
C LEU A 91 2.52 32.79 7.04
N ALA A 92 1.89 33.97 6.93
CA ALA A 92 0.85 34.37 7.88
C ALA A 92 -0.33 33.38 7.91
N TRP A 93 -0.79 32.93 6.74
CA TRP A 93 -1.84 31.92 6.64
C TRP A 93 -1.41 30.55 7.15
N ALA A 94 -0.16 30.14 6.91
CA ALA A 94 0.36 28.88 7.43
C ALA A 94 0.41 28.86 8.95
N ILE A 95 0.87 29.97 9.58
CA ILE A 95 0.87 30.13 11.03
C ILE A 95 -0.56 30.07 11.57
N ARG A 96 -1.46 30.87 11.00
CA ARG A 96 -2.87 30.90 11.41
C ARG A 96 -3.54 29.53 11.27
N PHE A 97 -3.25 28.78 10.21
CA PHE A 97 -3.76 27.43 10.03
C PHE A 97 -3.27 26.49 11.15
N VAL A 98 -1.99 26.55 11.51
CA VAL A 98 -1.43 25.70 12.57
C VAL A 98 -1.96 26.10 13.95
N GLU A 99 -2.07 27.39 14.24
CA GLU A 99 -2.44 27.89 15.56
C GLU A 99 -3.95 27.89 15.82
N GLU A 100 -4.74 28.34 14.84
CA GLU A 100 -6.19 28.55 15.02
C GLU A 100 -7.04 27.41 14.46
N ILE A 101 -6.59 26.73 13.39
CA ILE A 101 -7.43 25.79 12.64
C ILE A 101 -7.06 24.32 12.95
N SER A 102 -5.78 24.03 13.18
CA SER A 102 -5.32 22.64 13.35
C SER A 102 -5.77 21.99 14.66
N THR A 103 -6.13 22.78 15.66
CA THR A 103 -6.64 22.31 16.96
C THR A 103 -7.94 21.52 16.82
N ASP A 104 -8.79 21.87 15.87
CA ASP A 104 -10.06 21.16 15.64
C ASP A 104 -9.90 20.00 14.65
N ILE A 105 -8.98 20.15 13.68
CA ILE A 105 -8.72 19.11 12.66
C ILE A 105 -8.04 17.88 13.27
N ARG A 106 -7.08 18.05 14.18
CA ARG A 106 -6.30 16.92 14.72
C ARG A 106 -7.14 15.94 15.55
N PRO A 107 -7.99 16.37 16.49
CA PRO A 107 -8.89 15.47 17.23
C PRO A 107 -9.87 14.76 16.30
N ASN A 108 -10.53 15.51 15.41
CA ASN A 108 -11.46 14.92 14.44
C ASN A 108 -10.78 13.93 13.51
N PHE A 109 -9.55 14.21 13.06
CA PHE A 109 -8.80 13.29 12.20
C PHE A 109 -8.34 12.04 12.96
N SER A 110 -7.97 12.18 14.23
CA SER A 110 -7.65 11.05 15.11
C SER A 110 -8.88 10.18 15.35
N GLU A 111 -10.02 10.79 15.61
CA GLU A 111 -11.31 10.10 15.76
C GLU A 111 -11.72 9.42 14.46
N PHE A 112 -11.68 10.13 13.32
CA PHE A 112 -11.92 9.59 11.99
C PHE A 112 -11.02 8.38 11.71
N ARG A 113 -9.72 8.48 12.02
CA ARG A 113 -8.78 7.36 11.90
C ARG A 113 -9.11 6.24 12.86
N ARG A 114 -9.49 6.50 14.12
CA ARG A 114 -9.91 5.45 15.05
C ARG A 114 -11.15 4.72 14.53
N THR A 115 -12.13 5.44 14.02
CA THR A 115 -13.37 4.87 13.49
C THR A 115 -13.14 4.08 12.19
N LEU A 116 -12.33 4.59 11.26
CA LEU A 116 -12.09 3.92 9.97
C LEU A 116 -10.94 2.91 9.98
N VAL A 117 -9.88 3.15 10.76
CA VAL A 117 -8.72 2.25 10.89
C VAL A 117 -8.93 1.24 12.00
N GLY A 118 -9.62 1.57 13.09
CA GLY A 118 -10.20 0.55 13.99
C GLY A 118 -11.25 -0.29 13.27
N GLY A 119 -11.98 0.31 12.31
CA GLY A 119 -12.77 -0.43 11.31
C GLY A 119 -11.96 -1.33 10.35
N ARG A 120 -10.62 -1.19 10.28
CA ARG A 120 -9.73 -2.11 9.55
C ARG A 120 -9.23 -3.27 10.40
N GLU A 121 -9.28 -3.20 11.73
CA GLU A 121 -9.10 -4.39 12.59
C GLU A 121 -10.27 -5.37 12.44
N TYR A 122 -11.41 -4.87 11.97
CA TYR A 122 -12.52 -5.70 11.46
C TYR A 122 -12.24 -6.28 10.06
N ARG A 123 -11.10 -6.03 9.41
CA ARG A 123 -10.60 -6.93 8.36
C ARG A 123 -9.80 -8.07 8.98
N GLN A 124 -10.36 -8.75 9.98
CA GLN A 124 -9.92 -10.12 10.20
C GLN A 124 -10.19 -10.87 8.90
N ALA A 125 -9.15 -11.48 8.32
CA ALA A 125 -9.31 -12.48 7.28
C ALA A 125 -10.43 -13.42 7.76
N GLY A 126 -11.55 -13.44 7.03
CA GLY A 126 -12.84 -13.88 7.56
C GLY A 126 -12.68 -15.10 8.45
N LEU A 127 -13.04 -14.96 9.73
CA LEU A 127 -13.31 -16.11 10.57
C LEU A 127 -14.27 -16.98 9.75
N ARG A 128 -13.81 -18.17 9.35
CA ARG A 128 -14.72 -19.21 8.85
C ARG A 128 -15.58 -19.62 10.04
N LEU A 129 -16.56 -18.79 10.36
CA LEU A 129 -17.59 -19.12 11.34
C LEU A 129 -18.26 -20.39 10.82
N TYR A 130 -18.35 -21.39 11.69
CA TYR A 130 -19.11 -22.59 11.38
C TYR A 130 -20.56 -22.19 11.09
N GLU A 131 -21.24 -22.93 10.21
CA GLU A 131 -22.57 -22.57 9.70
C GLU A 131 -23.59 -22.26 10.80
N ALA A 132 -23.52 -22.99 11.92
CA ALA A 132 -24.38 -22.78 13.08
C ALA A 132 -24.15 -21.41 13.76
N GLU A 133 -22.89 -21.00 13.95
CA GLU A 133 -22.56 -19.72 14.56
C GLU A 133 -22.97 -18.54 13.66
N ARG A 134 -22.83 -18.70 12.34
CA ARG A 134 -23.28 -17.69 11.36
C ARG A 134 -24.80 -17.49 11.43
N HIS A 135 -25.56 -18.59 11.43
CA HIS A 135 -27.03 -18.54 11.54
C HIS A 135 -27.47 -17.90 12.85
N GLN A 136 -26.88 -18.30 13.99
CA GLN A 136 -27.21 -17.75 15.29
C GLN A 136 -26.99 -16.23 15.35
N LYS A 137 -25.85 -15.75 14.87
CA LYS A 137 -25.55 -14.30 14.81
C LYS A 137 -26.51 -13.55 13.88
N LEU A 138 -26.84 -14.14 12.74
CA LEU A 138 -27.81 -13.55 11.81
C LEU A 138 -29.19 -13.43 12.48
N THR A 139 -29.68 -14.49 13.13
CA THR A 139 -30.95 -14.46 13.85
C THR A 139 -30.95 -13.38 14.95
N GLN A 140 -29.87 -13.26 15.72
CA GLN A 140 -29.74 -12.20 16.74
C GLN A 140 -29.84 -10.79 16.16
N VAL A 141 -29.18 -10.53 15.02
CA VAL A 141 -29.26 -9.23 14.35
C VAL A 141 -30.68 -8.96 13.84
N LEU A 142 -31.34 -9.96 13.25
CA LEU A 142 -32.71 -9.82 12.74
C LEU A 142 -33.71 -9.55 13.87
N GLU A 143 -33.59 -10.26 15.01
CA GLU A 143 -34.41 -9.98 16.19
C GLU A 143 -34.14 -8.58 16.76
N HIS A 144 -32.89 -8.14 16.78
CA HIS A 144 -32.54 -6.80 17.23
C HIS A 144 -33.16 -5.71 16.33
N LEU A 145 -33.07 -5.87 15.01
CA LEU A 145 -33.69 -4.95 14.06
C LEU A 145 -35.21 -4.91 14.26
N ARG A 146 -35.85 -6.07 14.44
CA ARG A 146 -37.29 -6.16 14.72
C ARG A 146 -37.65 -5.45 16.03
N ALA A 147 -36.92 -5.70 17.10
CA ALA A 147 -37.15 -5.09 18.41
C ALA A 147 -36.97 -3.57 18.38
N ALA A 148 -36.05 -3.08 17.54
CA ALA A 148 -35.82 -1.66 17.33
C ALA A 148 -36.81 -0.99 16.34
N GLY A 149 -37.71 -1.77 15.71
CA GLY A 149 -38.63 -1.27 14.69
C GLY A 149 -37.92 -0.85 13.39
N LEU A 150 -36.73 -1.42 13.12
CA LEU A 150 -35.91 -1.10 11.96
C LEU A 150 -36.07 -2.17 10.87
N GLY A 151 -36.01 -1.74 9.61
CA GLY A 151 -35.93 -2.63 8.46
C GLY A 151 -34.56 -3.25 8.25
N LEU A 152 -34.43 -4.07 7.20
CA LEU A 152 -33.16 -4.55 6.69
C LEU A 152 -32.39 -3.39 6.03
N PRO A 153 -31.09 -3.25 6.30
CA PRO A 153 -30.29 -2.20 5.70
C PRO A 153 -30.18 -2.40 4.18
N GLY A 154 -30.62 -1.41 3.42
CA GLY A 154 -30.75 -1.51 1.98
C GLY A 154 -30.47 -0.21 1.25
N ARG A 155 -30.88 -0.19 -0.01
CA ARG A 155 -30.99 1.00 -0.84
C ARG A 155 -32.16 0.86 -1.80
N VAL A 156 -32.76 1.99 -2.15
CA VAL A 156 -33.69 2.06 -3.27
C VAL A 156 -32.90 2.28 -4.56
N LEU A 157 -33.13 1.43 -5.55
CA LEU A 157 -32.53 1.53 -6.88
C LEU A 157 -33.32 2.53 -7.74
N ALA A 158 -32.72 2.97 -8.86
CA ALA A 158 -33.35 3.96 -9.75
C ALA A 158 -34.66 3.48 -10.39
N ASP A 159 -34.91 2.17 -10.40
CA ASP A 159 -36.13 1.51 -10.86
C ASP A 159 -37.22 1.39 -9.77
N GLY A 160 -36.96 1.89 -8.56
CA GLY A 160 -37.85 1.80 -7.40
C GLY A 160 -37.80 0.45 -6.67
N SER A 161 -36.95 -0.48 -7.10
CA SER A 161 -36.75 -1.75 -6.39
C SER A 161 -35.84 -1.57 -5.17
N HIS A 162 -36.02 -2.43 -4.16
CA HIS A 162 -35.23 -2.40 -2.94
C HIS A 162 -34.14 -3.48 -2.97
N GLU A 163 -32.90 -3.09 -2.74
CA GLU A 163 -31.76 -4.00 -2.67
C GLU A 163 -31.18 -4.03 -1.26
N ILE A 164 -30.99 -5.23 -0.70
CA ILE A 164 -30.32 -5.42 0.58
C ILE A 164 -28.83 -5.10 0.44
N ARG A 165 -28.28 -4.29 1.35
CA ARG A 165 -26.83 -4.06 1.44
C ARG A 165 -26.16 -5.23 2.16
N TRP A 166 -25.92 -6.32 1.42
CA TRP A 166 -25.33 -7.56 1.93
C TRP A 166 -24.02 -7.35 2.70
N ALA A 167 -23.16 -6.45 2.23
CA ALA A 167 -21.91 -6.12 2.91
C ALA A 167 -22.14 -5.43 4.27
N HIS A 168 -23.19 -4.63 4.42
CA HIS A 168 -23.55 -4.01 5.69
C HIS A 168 -24.15 -5.02 6.66
N LEU A 169 -25.04 -5.90 6.16
CA LEU A 169 -25.58 -6.99 6.97
C LEU A 169 -24.47 -7.92 7.51
N ALA A 170 -23.50 -8.27 6.66
CA ALA A 170 -22.31 -9.03 7.05
C ALA A 170 -21.43 -8.32 8.10
N ARG A 171 -21.46 -6.97 8.16
CA ARG A 171 -20.81 -6.20 9.23
C ARG A 171 -21.55 -6.33 10.55
N LEU A 172 -22.89 -6.26 10.52
CA LEU A 172 -23.72 -6.39 11.73
C LEU A 172 -23.60 -7.77 12.37
N THR A 173 -23.44 -8.83 11.57
CA THR A 173 -23.24 -10.21 12.05
C THR A 173 -21.78 -10.55 12.37
N GLY A 174 -20.83 -9.65 12.09
CA GLY A 174 -19.40 -9.89 12.26
C GLY A 174 -18.80 -10.93 11.29
N THR A 175 -19.51 -11.30 10.21
CA THR A 175 -19.08 -12.28 9.20
C THR A 175 -18.49 -11.60 7.96
N LEU A 176 -17.42 -10.84 8.16
CA LEU A 176 -16.87 -9.96 7.14
C LEU A 176 -16.20 -10.75 6.00
N GLY A 177 -16.60 -10.46 4.75
CA GLY A 177 -16.12 -11.16 3.56
C GLY A 177 -16.97 -12.38 3.12
N ALA A 178 -17.95 -12.79 3.91
CA ALA A 178 -18.97 -13.75 3.52
C ALA A 178 -20.25 -13.01 3.11
N THR A 179 -20.75 -13.24 1.90
CA THR A 179 -22.03 -12.67 1.47
C THR A 179 -23.16 -13.59 1.90
N HIS A 180 -23.99 -13.15 2.86
CA HIS A 180 -25.22 -13.84 3.27
C HIS A 180 -26.15 -14.18 2.08
N ALA A 181 -26.03 -13.43 0.97
CA ALA A 181 -26.80 -13.64 -0.25
C ALA A 181 -26.80 -15.07 -0.78
N LYS A 182 -25.70 -15.82 -0.58
CA LYS A 182 -25.57 -17.19 -1.12
C LYS A 182 -26.10 -18.28 -0.19
N TYR A 183 -26.01 -18.09 1.13
CA TYR A 183 -26.24 -19.17 2.10
C TYR A 183 -27.41 -18.92 3.05
N ASP A 184 -27.76 -17.66 3.33
CA ASP A 184 -28.71 -17.32 4.40
C ASP A 184 -29.94 -16.56 3.88
N ARG A 185 -30.16 -16.57 2.57
CA ARG A 185 -31.30 -15.89 1.92
C ARG A 185 -32.64 -16.34 2.50
N SER A 186 -32.83 -17.64 2.71
CA SER A 186 -34.07 -18.21 3.24
C SER A 186 -34.41 -17.70 4.65
N VAL A 187 -33.39 -17.52 5.51
CA VAL A 187 -33.56 -17.00 6.88
C VAL A 187 -33.99 -15.53 6.86
N ILE A 188 -33.43 -14.76 5.93
CA ILE A 188 -33.76 -13.34 5.77
C ILE A 188 -35.15 -13.16 5.19
N GLU A 189 -35.53 -13.97 4.20
CA GLU A 189 -36.89 -13.99 3.63
C GLU A 189 -37.91 -14.40 4.70
N ALA A 190 -37.60 -15.41 5.53
CA ALA A 190 -38.45 -15.83 6.64
C ALA A 190 -38.59 -14.77 7.75
N SER A 191 -37.68 -13.80 7.84
CA SER A 191 -37.74 -12.75 8.87
C SER A 191 -38.90 -11.77 8.69
N GLY A 192 -39.40 -11.63 7.46
CA GLY A 192 -40.48 -10.70 7.12
C GLY A 192 -40.14 -9.22 7.27
N LEU A 193 -38.88 -8.87 7.51
CA LEU A 193 -38.45 -7.47 7.66
C LEU A 193 -38.47 -6.74 6.30
N GLN A 194 -39.00 -5.53 6.28
CA GLN A 194 -38.96 -4.65 5.11
C GLN A 194 -37.54 -4.13 4.86
N ILE A 195 -37.21 -3.79 3.62
CA ILE A 195 -35.88 -3.23 3.27
C ILE A 195 -35.95 -1.70 3.33
N ASP A 196 -35.18 -1.11 4.23
CA ASP A 196 -35.10 0.33 4.42
C ASP A 196 -33.99 0.96 3.56
N ASP A 197 -34.18 2.24 3.19
CA ASP A 197 -33.14 3.05 2.53
C ASP A 197 -32.13 3.64 3.54
N ASN A 198 -31.73 2.84 4.52
CA ASN A 198 -30.89 3.28 5.64
C ASN A 198 -29.70 2.33 5.86
N ALA A 199 -28.60 2.90 6.37
CA ALA A 199 -27.46 2.15 6.88
C ALA A 199 -27.29 2.46 8.37
N TYR A 200 -27.80 1.58 9.23
CA TYR A 200 -27.73 1.80 10.67
C TYR A 200 -26.31 1.62 11.19
N LEU A 201 -25.90 2.53 12.08
CA LEU A 201 -24.64 2.48 12.81
C LEU A 201 -24.86 1.84 14.18
N THR A 202 -25.53 0.69 14.25
CA THR A 202 -25.67 -0.04 15.51
C THR A 202 -24.41 -0.86 15.76
N PRO A 203 -23.78 -0.78 16.95
CA PRO A 203 -22.72 -1.71 17.31
C PRO A 203 -23.32 -3.13 17.30
N ALA A 204 -22.55 -4.11 16.82
CA ALA A 204 -22.95 -5.52 16.93
C ALA A 204 -23.33 -5.78 18.40
N ALA A 205 -24.50 -6.39 18.62
CA ALA A 205 -24.93 -6.78 19.95
C ALA A 205 -23.80 -7.57 20.65
N PRO A 206 -23.60 -7.36 21.97
CA PRO A 206 -22.53 -8.02 22.72
C PRO A 206 -22.63 -9.55 22.66
#